data_AF-U5CV22-F1
#
_entry.id   AF-U5CV22-F1
#
_cell.length_a   1.000
_cell.length_b   1.000
_cell.length_c   1.000
_cell.angle_alpha   90.00
_cell.angle_beta   90.00
_cell.angle_gamma   90.00
#
_symmetry.space_group_name_H-M   'P 1'
#
loop_
_entity.id
_entity.type
_entity.pdbx_description
1 polymer ?
#
loop_
_entity_poly.entity_id
_entity_poly.type
_entity_poly.pdbx_seq_one_letter_code
_entity_poly.pdbx_strand_id
1 'polypeptide(L)'
;MGASQNPCTIRSLVAALCFHQLFEGMGLGGSILQAEYATTMKAIMVFFFAVTTPFGIASGIGLSNVYSESSPTVLIVVGILNAALAGLLNYMALVDLLASDFMGPRFQSNPKLQGFAYVAVLLGAGGMSLLAKWA
;
A
#
# COMPACT_ATOMS: atom_id res chain seq x y z
N MET A 1 -9.14 18.35 -0.40
CA MET A 1 -7.76 17.83 -0.16
C MET A 1 -6.83 18.56 -1.10
N GLY A 2 -5.54 18.73 -0.81
CA GLY A 2 -4.63 19.56 -1.63
C GLY A 2 -4.61 19.28 -3.15
N ALA A 3 -5.14 18.13 -3.60
CA ALA A 3 -5.28 17.74 -5.00
C ALA A 3 -6.64 18.05 -5.68
N SER A 4 -7.73 18.31 -4.93
CA SER A 4 -9.04 18.62 -5.53
C SER A 4 -9.95 19.35 -4.55
N GLN A 5 -10.73 20.30 -5.08
CA GLN A 5 -11.77 21.04 -4.36
C GLN A 5 -13.16 20.39 -4.47
N ASN A 6 -13.32 19.37 -5.34
CA ASN A 6 -14.59 18.71 -5.58
C ASN A 6 -14.92 17.71 -4.46
N PRO A 7 -16.02 17.90 -3.71
CA PRO A 7 -16.36 17.04 -2.57
C PRO A 7 -16.59 15.56 -2.96
N CYS A 8 -17.13 15.31 -4.16
CA CYS A 8 -17.36 13.95 -4.65
C CYS A 8 -16.04 13.19 -4.85
N THR A 9 -15.07 13.83 -5.51
CA THR A 9 -13.72 13.27 -5.73
C THR A 9 -13.00 13.04 -4.42
N ILE A 10 -13.04 14.00 -3.49
CA ILE A 10 -12.43 13.86 -2.17
C ILE A 10 -13.03 12.68 -1.41
N ARG A 11 -14.37 12.55 -1.41
CA ARG A 11 -15.05 11.47 -0.69
C ARG A 11 -14.69 10.10 -1.27
N SER A 12 -14.62 9.98 -2.59
CA SER A 12 -14.21 8.73 -3.24
C SER A 12 -12.77 8.36 -2.90
N LEU A 13 -11.85 9.32 -3.02
CA LEU A 13 -10.43 9.14 -2.70
C LEU A 13 -10.20 8.75 -1.23
N VAL A 14 -10.90 9.40 -0.29
CA VAL A 14 -10.82 9.03 1.13
C VAL A 14 -11.31 7.61 1.35
N ALA A 15 -12.44 7.23 0.75
CA ALA A 15 -12.96 5.88 0.87
C ALA A 15 -11.96 4.85 0.33
N ALA A 16 -11.40 5.09 -0.87
CA ALA A 16 -10.41 4.21 -1.48
C ALA A 16 -9.13 4.09 -0.64
N LEU A 17 -8.60 5.21 -0.13
CA LEU A 17 -7.42 5.22 0.75
C LEU A 17 -7.67 4.46 2.06
N CYS A 18 -8.83 4.63 2.68
CA CYS A 18 -9.19 3.91 3.90
C CYS A 18 -9.25 2.39 3.66
N PHE A 19 -9.89 1.94 2.58
CA PHE A 19 -9.94 0.51 2.25
C PHE A 19 -8.55 -0.06 1.94
N HIS A 20 -7.72 0.66 1.18
CA HIS A 20 -6.34 0.25 0.90
C HIS A 20 -5.55 0.07 2.19
N GLN A 21 -5.50 1.12 3.02
CA GLN A 21 -4.70 1.12 4.25
C GLN A 21 -5.21 0.09 5.27
N LEU A 22 -6.51 -0.21 5.27
CA LEU A 22 -7.08 -1.28 6.09
C LEU A 22 -6.52 -2.66 5.72
N PHE A 23 -6.51 -2.99 4.42
CA PHE A 23 -5.98 -4.28 3.96
C PHE A 23 -4.47 -4.39 4.16
N GLU A 24 -3.74 -3.32 3.87
CA GLU A 24 -2.30 -3.24 4.10
C GLU A 24 -1.96 -3.39 5.59
N GLY A 25 -2.73 -2.73 6.47
CA GLY A 25 -2.55 -2.81 7.93
C GLY A 25 -2.93 -4.17 8.50
N MET A 26 -3.95 -4.85 7.96
CA MET A 26 -4.30 -6.21 8.36
C MET A 26 -3.19 -7.20 7.99
N GLY A 27 -2.63 -7.09 6.78
CA GLY A 27 -1.52 -7.93 6.32
C GLY A 27 -0.26 -7.73 7.17
N LEU A 28 0.21 -6.48 7.29
CA LEU A 28 1.38 -6.15 8.10
C LEU A 28 1.19 -6.52 9.58
N GLY A 29 0.01 -6.28 10.15
CA GLY A 29 -0.32 -6.67 11.52
C GLY A 29 -0.21 -8.18 11.73
N GLY A 30 -0.69 -8.98 10.77
CA GLY A 30 -0.55 -10.44 10.78
C GLY A 30 0.92 -10.90 10.77
N SER A 31 1.76 -10.26 9.95
CA SER A 31 3.20 -10.58 9.88
C SER A 31 3.96 -10.14 11.14
N ILE A 32 3.65 -8.96 11.70
CA ILE A 32 4.26 -8.46 12.95
C ILE A 32 3.87 -9.36 14.14
N LEU A 33 2.64 -9.88 14.16
CA LEU A 33 2.20 -10.80 15.21
C LEU A 33 2.94 -12.14 15.14
N GLN A 34 3.12 -12.68 13.93
CA GLN A 34 3.86 -13.94 13.70
C GLN A 34 5.37 -13.80 13.93
N ALA A 35 5.94 -12.60 13.73
CA ALA A 35 7.34 -12.35 14.00
C ALA A 35 7.64 -12.42 15.51
N GLU A 36 8.71 -13.11 15.88
CA GLU A 36 9.18 -13.26 17.28
C GLU A 36 9.98 -12.03 17.76
N TYR A 37 9.48 -10.83 17.48
CA TYR A 37 10.09 -9.58 17.96
C TYR A 37 9.63 -9.21 19.37
N ALA A 38 10.47 -8.48 20.10
CA ALA A 38 10.09 -7.88 21.38
C ALA A 38 8.91 -6.92 21.21
N THR A 39 8.02 -6.84 22.22
CA THR A 39 6.82 -5.99 22.20
C THR A 39 7.13 -4.53 21.87
N THR A 40 8.24 -4.00 22.36
CA THR A 40 8.72 -2.64 22.04
C THR A 40 8.95 -2.45 20.55
N MET A 41 9.55 -3.44 19.88
CA MET A 41 9.86 -3.39 18.45
C MET A 41 8.56 -3.47 17.63
N LYS A 42 7.62 -4.35 18.01
CA LYS A 42 6.28 -4.42 17.41
C LYS A 42 5.54 -3.08 17.54
N ALA A 43 5.60 -2.44 18.72
CA ALA A 43 4.98 -1.14 18.94
C ALA A 43 5.59 -0.04 18.07
N ILE A 44 6.92 -0.03 17.91
CA ILE A 44 7.63 0.92 17.04
C ILE A 44 7.21 0.73 15.58
N MET A 45 7.15 -0.51 15.08
CA MET A 45 6.73 -0.80 13.70
C MET A 45 5.29 -0.33 13.43
N VAL A 46 4.36 -0.63 14.34
CA VAL A 46 2.96 -0.20 14.23
C VAL A 46 2.85 1.33 14.29
N PHE A 47 3.62 1.99 15.15
CA PHE A 47 3.64 3.45 15.24
C PHE A 47 4.09 4.10 13.93
N PHE A 48 5.20 3.64 13.35
CA PHE A 48 5.68 4.17 12.07
C PHE A 48 4.70 3.91 10.94
N PHE A 49 4.06 2.74 10.87
CA PHE A 49 3.01 2.45 9.90
C PHE A 49 1.83 3.43 10.03
N ALA A 50 1.35 3.67 11.25
CA ALA A 50 0.22 4.56 11.51
C ALA A 50 0.52 6.04 11.20
N VAL A 51 1.75 6.50 11.41
CA VAL A 51 2.13 7.92 11.24
C VAL A 51 2.57 8.24 9.80
N THR A 52 3.14 7.29 9.07
CA THR A 52 3.73 7.56 7.74
C THR A 52 2.69 8.11 6.74
N THR A 53 1.51 7.49 6.66
CA THR A 53 0.44 7.93 5.73
C THR A 53 -0.09 9.33 6.05
N PRO A 54 -0.54 9.66 7.29
CA PRO A 54 -1.01 11.01 7.59
C PRO A 54 0.11 12.06 7.48
N PHE A 55 1.36 11.71 7.80
CA PHE A 55 2.50 12.59 7.59
C PHE A 55 2.72 12.90 6.10
N GLY A 56 2.62 11.89 5.23
CA GLY A 56 2.70 12.06 3.78
C GLY A 56 1.57 12.94 3.23
N ILE A 57 0.32 12.72 3.66
CA ILE A 57 -0.84 13.54 3.27
C ILE A 57 -0.64 14.99 3.71
N ALA A 58 -0.25 15.23 4.96
CA ALA A 58 0.00 16.57 5.49
C ALA A 58 1.12 17.30 4.71
N SER A 59 2.21 16.59 4.42
CA SER A 59 3.32 17.12 3.62
C SER A 59 2.88 17.47 2.19
N GLY A 60 2.09 16.61 1.55
CA GLY A 60 1.53 16.86 0.22
C GLY A 60 0.61 18.08 0.18
N ILE A 61 -0.23 18.28 1.21
CA ILE A 61 -1.05 19.48 1.36
C ILE A 61 -0.16 20.72 1.55
N GLY A 62 0.89 20.64 2.37
CA GLY A 62 1.83 21.74 2.58
C GLY A 62 2.51 22.18 1.28
N LEU A 63 2.96 21.23 0.46
CA LEU A 63 3.60 21.49 -0.83
C LEU A 63 2.62 21.96 -1.92
N SER A 64 1.32 21.68 -1.79
CA SER A 64 0.32 21.97 -2.84
C SER A 64 0.25 23.45 -3.23
N ASN A 65 0.63 24.38 -2.33
CA ASN A 65 0.63 25.82 -2.61
C ASN A 65 1.77 26.28 -3.54
N VAL A 66 2.86 25.51 -3.63
CA VAL A 66 4.04 25.83 -4.45
C VAL A 66 4.11 24.93 -5.70
N TYR A 67 3.21 23.95 -5.77
CA TYR A 67 3.14 22.96 -6.83
C TYR A 67 2.35 23.52 -8.02
N SER A 68 2.96 23.50 -9.21
CA SER A 68 2.28 23.81 -10.46
C SER A 68 2.16 22.54 -11.30
N GLU A 69 0.94 22.01 -11.42
CA GLU A 69 0.68 20.72 -12.09
C GLU A 69 1.07 20.73 -13.57
N SER A 70 1.10 21.91 -14.19
CA SER A 70 1.41 22.10 -15.62
C SER A 70 2.89 22.29 -15.91
N SER A 71 3.75 22.35 -14.89
CA SER A 71 5.20 22.54 -15.07
C SER A 71 5.88 21.24 -15.53
N PRO A 72 6.65 21.25 -16.63
CA PRO A 72 7.36 20.06 -17.12
C PRO A 72 8.30 19.43 -16.09
N THR A 73 8.99 20.25 -15.28
CA THR A 73 9.89 19.77 -14.22
C THR A 73 9.13 18.99 -13.15
N VAL A 74 7.95 19.50 -12.77
CA VAL A 74 7.09 18.86 -11.77
C VAL A 74 6.58 17.51 -12.27
N LEU A 75 6.13 17.45 -13.51
CA LEU A 75 5.69 16.22 -14.18
C LEU A 75 6.82 15.17 -14.24
N ILE A 76 8.04 15.58 -14.57
CA ILE A 76 9.20 14.68 -14.62
C ILE A 76 9.53 14.14 -13.22
N VAL A 77 9.60 15.00 -12.21
CA VAL A 77 9.92 14.58 -10.83
C VAL A 77 8.85 13.63 -10.28
N VAL A 78 7.57 13.98 -10.43
CA VAL A 78 6.47 13.10 -10.01
C VAL A 78 6.47 11.79 -10.79
N GLY A 79 6.75 11.82 -12.09
CA GLY A 79 6.87 10.62 -12.91
C GLY A 79 7.98 9.67 -12.44
N ILE A 80 9.18 10.20 -12.17
CA ILE A 80 10.32 9.42 -11.66
C ILE A 80 10.02 8.84 -10.28
N LEU A 81 9.50 9.68 -9.36
CA LEU A 81 9.15 9.23 -8.02
C LEU A 81 8.06 8.16 -8.06
N ASN A 82 7.03 8.33 -8.88
CA ASN A 82 5.96 7.35 -9.03
C ASN A 82 6.47 6.03 -9.63
N ALA A 83 7.35 6.08 -10.64
CA ALA A 83 7.97 4.88 -11.20
C ALA A 83 8.83 4.13 -10.17
N ALA A 84 9.63 4.86 -9.39
CA ALA A 84 10.45 4.28 -8.33
C ALA A 84 9.59 3.65 -7.23
N LEU A 85 8.53 4.34 -6.78
CA LEU A 85 7.59 3.84 -5.77
C LEU A 85 6.80 2.63 -6.28
N ALA A 86 6.37 2.62 -7.54
CA ALA A 86 5.71 1.47 -8.15
C ALA A 86 6.64 0.25 -8.22
N GLY A 87 7.92 0.45 -8.55
CA GLY A 87 8.93 -0.61 -8.52
C GLY A 87 9.15 -1.16 -7.12
N LEU A 88 9.26 -0.30 -6.11
CA LEU A 88 9.41 -0.70 -4.71
C LEU A 88 8.18 -1.47 -4.20
N LEU A 89 6.97 -0.99 -4.51
CA LEU A 89 5.73 -1.68 -4.16
C LEU A 89 5.65 -3.07 -4.79
N ASN A 90 6.07 -3.21 -6.05
CA ASN A 90 6.08 -4.50 -6.72
C ASN A 90 7.13 -5.45 -6.10
N TYR A 91 8.31 -4.94 -5.74
CA TYR A 91 9.32 -5.71 -5.02
C TYR A 91 8.79 -6.18 -3.64
N MET A 92 8.21 -5.28 -2.85
CA MET A 92 7.65 -5.64 -1.54
C MET A 92 6.52 -6.68 -1.67
N ALA A 93 5.64 -6.53 -2.66
CA ALA A 93 4.56 -7.47 -2.89
C ALA A 93 5.07 -8.86 -3.31
N LEU A 94 5.97 -8.93 -4.29
CA LEU A 94 6.43 -10.20 -4.86
C LEU A 94 7.48 -10.89 -4.00
N VAL A 95 8.48 -10.14 -3.54
CA VAL A 95 9.68 -10.67 -2.88
C VAL A 95 9.50 -10.72 -1.38
N ASP A 96 9.05 -9.64 -0.74
CA ASP A 96 9.00 -9.59 0.73
C ASP A 96 7.74 -10.29 1.28
N LEU A 97 6.60 -10.17 0.60
CA LEU A 97 5.33 -10.77 1.04
C LEU A 97 5.05 -12.13 0.39
N LEU A 98 4.87 -12.17 -0.93
CA LEU A 98 4.47 -13.41 -1.61
C LEU A 98 5.53 -14.51 -1.50
N ALA A 99 6.81 -14.20 -1.68
CA ALA A 99 7.85 -15.23 -1.59
C ALA A 99 7.98 -15.79 -0.16
N SER A 100 7.88 -14.94 0.87
CA SER A 100 7.97 -15.39 2.27
C SER A 100 6.78 -16.29 2.65
N ASP A 101 5.57 -15.98 2.18
CA ASP A 101 4.37 -16.77 2.46
C ASP A 101 4.29 -18.07 1.63
N PHE A 102 4.74 -18.05 0.36
CA PHE A 102 4.55 -19.17 -0.58
C PHE A 102 5.74 -20.14 -0.65
N MET A 103 6.94 -19.74 -0.22
CA MET A 103 8.11 -20.63 -0.23
C MET A 103 8.21 -21.58 0.98
N GLY A 104 7.28 -21.50 1.93
CA GLY A 104 7.25 -22.40 3.08
C GLY A 104 7.03 -23.88 2.71
N PRO A 105 7.69 -24.84 3.38
CA PRO A 105 7.57 -26.28 3.06
C PRO A 105 6.14 -26.83 3.21
N ARG A 106 5.33 -26.22 4.08
CA ARG A 106 3.90 -26.54 4.24
C ARG A 106 3.06 -26.15 3.02
N PHE A 107 3.43 -25.07 2.33
CA PHE A 107 2.73 -24.59 1.15
C PHE A 107 3.12 -25.40 -0.09
N GLN A 108 4.40 -25.68 -0.27
CA GLN A 108 4.89 -26.46 -1.42
C GLN A 108 4.46 -27.93 -1.42
N SER A 109 4.17 -28.51 -0.25
CA SER A 109 3.71 -29.90 -0.12
C SER A 109 2.21 -30.08 -0.38
N ASN A 110 1.41 -29.00 -0.46
CA ASN A 110 -0.04 -29.09 -0.62
C ASN A 110 -0.56 -28.26 -1.82
N PRO A 111 -0.74 -28.89 -3.00
CA PRO A 111 -1.15 -28.18 -4.21
C PRO A 111 -2.55 -27.58 -4.13
N LYS A 112 -3.44 -28.14 -3.29
CA LYS A 112 -4.78 -27.57 -3.07
C LYS A 112 -4.68 -26.22 -2.35
N LEU A 113 -3.85 -26.16 -1.30
CA LEU A 113 -3.62 -24.94 -0.53
C LEU A 113 -2.97 -23.86 -1.41
N GLN A 114 -2.00 -24.24 -2.24
CA GLN A 114 -1.37 -23.33 -3.20
C GLN A 114 -2.38 -22.77 -4.21
N GLY A 115 -3.28 -23.61 -4.74
CA GLY A 115 -4.35 -23.16 -5.62
C GLY A 115 -5.29 -22.13 -4.97
N PHE A 116 -5.74 -22.39 -3.74
CA PHE A 116 -6.57 -21.43 -2.99
C PHE A 116 -5.85 -20.10 -2.74
N ALA A 117 -4.56 -20.14 -2.40
CA ALA A 117 -3.79 -18.93 -2.14
C ALA A 117 -3.59 -18.08 -3.41
N TYR A 118 -3.31 -18.69 -4.57
CA TYR A 118 -3.24 -17.94 -5.83
C TYR A 118 -4.59 -17.30 -6.19
N VAL A 119 -5.70 -18.02 -6.00
CA VAL A 119 -7.04 -17.44 -6.20
C VAL A 119 -7.27 -16.27 -5.25
N ALA A 120 -6.89 -16.39 -3.98
CA ALA A 120 -7.01 -15.31 -3.00
C ALA A 120 -6.16 -14.08 -3.38
N VAL A 121 -4.92 -14.28 -3.84
CA VAL A 121 -4.04 -13.20 -4.32
C VAL A 121 -4.64 -12.50 -5.54
N LEU A 122 -5.15 -13.26 -6.51
CA LEU A 122 -5.79 -12.69 -7.71
C LEU A 122 -7.08 -11.95 -7.37
N LEU A 123 -7.89 -12.46 -6.43
CA LEU A 123 -9.08 -11.76 -5.93
C LEU A 123 -8.71 -10.46 -5.21
N GLY A 124 -7.66 -10.48 -4.39
CA GLY A 124 -7.12 -9.28 -3.73
C GLY A 124 -6.66 -8.24 -4.75
N ALA A 125 -5.82 -8.64 -5.71
CA ALA A 125 -5.35 -7.76 -6.78
C ALA A 125 -6.51 -7.20 -7.63
N GLY A 126 -7.50 -8.03 -7.96
CA GLY A 126 -8.72 -7.61 -8.64
C GLY A 126 -9.54 -6.59 -7.83
N GLY A 127 -9.70 -6.83 -6.52
CA GLY A 127 -10.35 -5.90 -5.61
C GLY A 127 -9.64 -4.54 -5.54
N MET A 128 -8.32 -4.55 -5.43
CA MET A 128 -7.51 -3.32 -5.44
C MET A 128 -7.58 -2.58 -6.78
N SER A 129 -7.64 -3.30 -7.91
CA SER A 129 -7.85 -2.69 -9.23
C SER A 129 -9.23 -2.02 -9.36
N LEU A 130 -10.29 -2.62 -8.79
CA LEU A 130 -11.62 -2.01 -8.76
C LEU A 130 -11.63 -0.75 -7.90
N LEU A 131 -10.98 -0.76 -6.73
CA LEU A 131 -10.83 0.43 -5.89
C LEU A 131 -10.08 1.54 -6.65
N ALA A 132 -9.04 1.20 -7.40
CA ALA A 132 -8.29 2.17 -8.21
C ALA A 132 -9.12 2.79 -9.34
N LYS A 133 -10.06 2.05 -9.95
CA LYS A 133 -11.00 2.61 -10.93
C LYS A 133 -12.08 3.50 -10.31
N TRP A 134 -12.34 3.31 -9.02
CA TRP A 134 -13.41 4.01 -8.30
C TRP A 134 -12.92 5.26 -7.57
N ALA A 135 -11.62 5.32 -7.25
CA ALA A 135 -10.92 6.48 -6.70
C ALA A 135 -10.79 7.60 -7.74
#